data_AF-A0A142YP21-F1
#
_entry.id   AF-A0A142YP21-F1
#
_cell.length_a   1.000
_cell.length_b   1.000
_cell.length_c   1.000
_cell.angle_alpha   90.00
_cell.angle_beta   90.00
_cell.angle_gamma   90.00
#
_symmetry.space_group_name_H-M   'P 1'
#
loop_
_entity.id
_entity.type
_entity.pdbx_description
1 polymer ?
#
loop_
_entity_poly.entity_id
_entity_poly.type
_entity_poly.pdbx_seq_one_letter_code
_entity_poly.pdbx_strand_id
1 'polypeptide(L)' 'MTYRVVVTARARVDALEAFLWLAERSPDAAERWRLALQEAIEGLSTMPERHPVAEEESERLGVALR' A
#
# COMPACT_ATOMS: atom_id res chain seq x y z
N MET A 1 -8.21 7.76 -17.77
CA MET A 1 -8.05 6.29 -17.75
C MET A 1 -8.07 5.84 -16.30
N THR A 2 -8.71 4.72 -15.99
CA THR A 2 -8.82 4.21 -14.62
C THR A 2 -8.42 2.75 -14.61
N TYR A 3 -7.45 2.40 -13.78
CA TYR A 3 -6.92 1.06 -13.58
C TYR A 3 -7.65 0.36 -12.45
N ARG A 4 -7.81 -0.97 -12.58
CA ARG A 4 -8.30 -1.81 -11.50
C ARG A 4 -7.16 -2.14 -10.55
N VAL A 5 -7.25 -1.65 -9.32
CA VAL A 5 -6.31 -2.01 -8.26
C VAL A 5 -6.74 -3.35 -7.64
N VAL A 6 -5.81 -4.32 -7.60
CA VAL A 6 -6.06 -5.65 -7.05
C VAL A 6 -5.22 -5.82 -5.78
N VAL A 7 -5.90 -5.88 -4.64
CA VAL A 7 -5.27 -6.18 -3.35
C VAL A 7 -5.23 -7.70 -3.16
N THR A 8 -4.03 -8.27 -3.08
CA THR A 8 -3.84 -9.71 -2.86
C THR A 8 -4.34 -10.13 -1.47
N ALA A 9 -4.62 -11.42 -1.30
CA ALA A 9 -5.00 -11.96 0.01
C ALA A 9 -3.90 -11.71 1.07
N ARG A 10 -2.63 -11.84 0.68
CA ARG A 10 -1.48 -11.57 1.57
C ARG A 10 -1.45 -10.11 2.02
N ALA A 11 -1.52 -9.16 1.07
CA ALA A 11 -1.51 -7.73 1.39
C ALA A 11 -2.70 -7.32 2.29
N ARG A 12 -3.86 -7.98 2.15
CA ARG A 12 -5.01 -7.76 3.03
C ARG A 12 -4.73 -8.20 4.47
N VAL A 13 -4.07 -9.35 4.65
CA VAL A 13 -3.66 -9.85 5.97
C VAL A 13 -2.63 -8.91 6.57
N ASP A 14 -1.61 -8.50 5.81
CA ASP A 14 -0.57 -7.58 6.29
C ASP A 14 -1.18 -6.24 6.76
N ALA A 15 -2.13 -5.69 6.00
CA ALA A 15 -2.83 -4.46 6.38
C ALA A 15 -3.68 -4.64 7.66
N LEU A 16 -4.30 -5.80 7.85
CA LEU A 16 -5.07 -6.09 9.07
C LEU A 16 -4.17 -6.25 10.29
N GLU A 17 -3.04 -6.95 10.16
CA GLU A 17 -2.07 -7.11 11.25
C GLU A 17 -1.51 -5.75 11.70
N ALA A 18 -1.15 -4.88 10.74
CA ALA A 18 -0.72 -3.52 11.03
C ALA A 18 -1.81 -2.69 11.72
N PHE A 19 -3.06 -2.79 11.26
CA PHE A 19 -4.19 -2.12 11.92
C PHE A 19 -4.34 -2.56 13.37
N LEU A 20 -4.35 -3.88 13.63
CA LEU A 20 -4.50 -4.43 14.98
C LEU A 20 -3.37 -3.98 15.90
N TRP A 21 -2.13 -4.01 15.41
CA TRP A 21 -0.97 -3.51 16.17
C TRP A 21 -1.10 -2.02 16.53
N LEU A 22 -1.61 -1.18 15.62
CA LEU A 22 -1.89 0.23 15.94
C LEU A 22 -3.05 0.35 16.93
N ALA A 23 -4.12 -0.42 16.74
CA ALA A 23 -5.35 -0.32 17.54
C ALA A 23 -5.13 -0.68 19.01
N GLU A 24 -4.22 -1.62 19.30
CA GLU A 24 -3.78 -1.94 20.67
C GLU A 24 -3.21 -0.72 21.42
N ARG A 25 -2.63 0.25 20.69
CA ARG A 25 -1.95 1.42 21.25
C ARG A 25 -2.82 2.66 21.19
N SER A 26 -3.52 2.85 20.08
CA SER A 26 -4.44 3.96 19.86
C SER A 26 -5.46 3.60 18.77
N PRO A 27 -6.72 3.33 19.16
CA PRO A 27 -7.80 3.06 18.20
C PRO A 27 -8.01 4.20 17.19
N ASP A 28 -7.94 5.45 17.64
CA ASP A 28 -8.11 6.61 16.77
C ASP A 28 -6.98 6.73 15.74
N ALA A 29 -5.74 6.43 16.13
CA ALA A 29 -4.61 6.43 15.20
C ALA A 29 -4.74 5.28 14.18
N ALA A 30 -5.22 4.11 14.61
CA ALA A 30 -5.46 2.98 13.73
C ALA A 30 -6.50 3.30 12.66
N GLU A 31 -7.60 3.96 13.03
CA GLU A 31 -8.64 4.35 12.08
C GLU A 31 -8.15 5.41 11.09
N ARG A 32 -7.43 6.43 11.55
CA ARG A 32 -6.80 7.43 10.66
C ARG A 32 -5.82 6.77 9.68
N TRP A 33 -5.00 5.84 10.17
CA TRP A 33 -4.06 5.09 9.34
C TRP A 33 -4.79 4.24 8.28
N ARG A 34 -5.87 3.55 8.67
CA ARG A 34 -6.68 2.71 7.79
C ARG A 34 -7.29 3.53 6.65
N LEU A 35 -7.86 4.69 6.97
CA LEU A 35 -8.44 5.60 5.98
C LEU A 35 -7.38 6.12 5.00
N ALA A 36 -6.23 6.57 5.50
CA ALA A 36 -5.13 7.05 4.67
C ALA A 36 -4.58 5.95 3.75
N LEU A 37 -4.49 4.70 4.24
CA LEU A 37 -4.07 3.56 3.43
C LEU A 37 -5.07 3.28 2.29
N GLN A 38 -6.38 3.32 2.58
CA GLN A 38 -7.40 3.14 1.54
C GLN A 38 -7.31 4.23 0.46
N GLU A 39 -7.18 5.49 0.86
CA GLU A 39 -7.02 6.61 -0.06
C GLU A 39 -5.77 6.45 -0.93
N ALA A 40 -4.65 6.02 -0.34
CA ALA A 40 -3.42 5.77 -1.08
C ALA A 40 -3.59 4.66 -2.13
N ILE A 41 -4.26 3.56 -1.79
CA ILE A 41 -4.57 2.45 -2.69
C ILE A 41 -5.49 2.91 -3.82
N GLU A 42 -6.55 3.66 -3.51
CA GLU A 42 -7.49 4.18 -4.50
C GLU A 42 -6.82 5.14 -5.48
N GLY A 43 -5.87 5.96 -5.01
CA GLY A 43 -5.08 6.86 -5.85
C GLY A 43 -4.25 6.15 -6.93
N LEU A 44 -3.87 4.89 -6.73
CA LEU A 44 -3.17 4.09 -7.75
C LEU A 44 -4.05 3.78 -8.96
N SER A 45 -5.37 3.84 -8.82
CA SER A 45 -6.30 3.60 -9.94
C SER A 45 -6.17 4.67 -11.03
N THR A 46 -5.75 5.89 -10.70
CA THR A 46 -5.60 6.98 -11.67
C THR A 46 -4.14 7.32 -11.94
N MET A 47 -3.23 7.04 -11.00
CA MET A 47 -1.81 7.33 -11.10
C MET A 47 -0.96 6.11 -10.64
N PRO A 48 -0.90 5.03 -11.44
CA PRO A 48 -0.19 3.81 -11.03
C PRO A 48 1.32 4.00 -10.86
N GLU A 49 1.92 4.96 -11.58
CA GLU A 49 3.35 5.30 -11.52
C GLU A 49 3.67 6.41 -10.52
N ARG A 50 2.75 6.73 -9.60
CA ARG A 50 2.96 7.83 -8.63
C ARG A 50 4.10 7.57 -7.64
N HIS A 51 4.55 6.32 -7.52
CA HIS A 51 5.62 5.90 -6.63
C HIS A 51 6.71 5.22 -7.47
N PRO A 52 8.00 5.44 -7.15
CA PRO A 52 9.08 4.72 -7.80
C PRO A 52 8.97 3.22 -7.48
N VAL A 53 9.47 2.39 -8.39
CA VAL A 53 9.65 0.95 -8.12
C VAL A 53 10.61 0.81 -6.94
N ALA A 54 10.28 -0.08 -6.00
CA ALA A 54 11.16 -0.35 -4.87
C ALA A 54 12.53 -0.84 -5.36
N GLU A 55 13.61 -0.40 -4.71
CA GLU A 55 14.98 -0.74 -5.09
C GLU A 55 15.21 -2.26 -5.09
N GLU A 56 14.70 -2.95 -4.07
CA GLU A 56 14.75 -4.41 -3.91
C GLU A 56 14.03 -5.16 -5.05
N GLU A 57 12.98 -4.56 -5.63
CA GLU A 57 12.32 -5.13 -6.82
C GLU A 57 13.04 -4.75 -8.11
N SER A 58 13.68 -3.59 -8.16
CA SER A 58 14.46 -3.12 -9.31
C SER A 58 15.67 -4.04 -9.57
N GLU A 59 16.36 -4.44 -8.50
CA GLU A 59 17.44 -5.44 -8.56
C GLU A 59 16.94 -6.81 -9.06
N ARG A 60 15.77 -7.25 -8.57
CA ARG A 60 15.17 -8.55 -8.93
C ARG A 60 14.65 -8.60 -10.36
N LEU A 61 14.16 -7.48 -10.89
CA LEU A 61 13.60 -7.38 -12.25
C LEU A 61 14.66 -7.01 -13.30
N GLY A 62 15.90 -6.76 -12.90
CA GLY A 62 16.99 -6.38 -13.82
C GLY A 62 16.81 -5.01 -14.46
N VAL A 63 15.94 -4.16 -13.89
CA VAL A 63 15.69 -2.80 -14.39
C VAL A 63 16.41 -1.84 -13.46
N ALA A 64 17.59 -1.39 -13.87
CA ALA A 64 18.29 -0.31 -13.19
C ALA A 64 17.56 1.01 -13.50
N LEU A 65 16.66 1.44 -12.63
CA LEU A 65 16.13 2.80 -12.68
C LEU A 65 17.16 3.73 -12.01
N ARG A 66 17.94 4.41 -12.86
CA ARG A 66 18.79 5.55 -12.50
C ARG A 66 17.97 6.81 -12.30
#